data_AF-A0A653PW62-F1
#
_entry.id   AF-A0A653PW62-F1
#
_cell.length_a   1.000
_cell.length_b   1.000
_cell.length_c   1.000
_cell.angle_alpha   90.00
_cell.angle_beta   90.00
_cell.angle_gamma   90.00
#
_symmetry.space_group_name_H-M   'P 1'
#
loop_
_entity.id
_entity.type
_entity.pdbx_description
1 polymer ?
#
loop_
_entity_poly.entity_id
_entity_poly.type
_entity_poly.pdbx_seq_one_letter_code
_entity_poly.pdbx_strand_id
1 'polypeptide(L)'
;MKKIILIIALVLSLISNAQQTFIDGVYNTNYGTINLTVELGIEYPNGGMIYGDYKGIGTITGISSNKAKEIVGSFHNGAAEGKFVFFCPFGKLHFFEGGISSFDGNWGYATDNKYSTNPDYIWKVTSKVAGSDAIKNVTNVWSGKWNTTQGYIILQQVGNKVTGKYHDVGNIDATYNPTTKKLTGTFTNNGNKGYLEYSFEGNSFKGKWGWTTALTGGNWDGTKHVKNNKVIANSSSSNTFNNLTASPASNLKKANDVTYECQLDYLINDPSKDIYGIGWIRFYIKNKNTNELQMIQPYMAKYLDKYGRIFEIPKAKSNDKYVIHLMNAPIRFKFNPNDYGYNSLEEMKGEAYFEFQFEVKEDGILSDEVVGKRSVKVFIENAYKIERKLYSDLSTAAIGKDEVKPGFFRIQGDHNVVDYGVYYSSKKL
;
A
#
# COMPACT_ATOMS: atom_id res chain seq x y z
N MET A 1 0.66 -19.53 -38.76
CA MET A 1 1.01 -18.15 -38.32
C MET A 1 0.08 -17.57 -37.25
N LYS A 2 -1.24 -17.76 -37.30
CA LYS A 2 -2.18 -17.22 -36.28
C LYS A 2 -2.06 -17.83 -34.86
N LYS A 3 -1.59 -19.08 -34.71
CA LYS A 3 -1.46 -19.77 -33.40
C LYS A 3 -0.24 -19.35 -32.57
N ILE A 4 0.77 -18.73 -33.18
CA ILE A 4 1.98 -18.26 -32.47
C ILE A 4 1.75 -16.86 -31.86
N ILE A 5 0.87 -16.05 -32.46
CA ILE A 5 0.52 -14.71 -31.98
C ILE A 5 -0.33 -14.77 -30.70
N LEU A 6 -1.14 -15.82 -30.52
CA LEU A 6 -1.99 -15.99 -29.33
C LEU A 6 -1.18 -16.41 -28.08
N ILE A 7 -0.11 -17.18 -28.25
CA ILE A 7 0.76 -17.65 -27.16
C ILE A 7 1.63 -16.50 -26.63
N ILE A 8 2.02 -15.55 -27.47
CA ILE A 8 2.77 -14.36 -27.04
C ILE A 8 1.86 -13.38 -26.27
N ALA A 9 0.57 -13.29 -26.63
CA ALA A 9 -0.40 -12.48 -25.89
C ALA A 9 -0.75 -13.06 -24.51
N LEU A 10 -0.75 -14.40 -24.36
CA LEU A 10 -1.04 -15.08 -23.10
C LEU A 10 0.12 -15.06 -22.09
N VAL A 11 1.36 -14.91 -22.55
CA VAL A 11 2.55 -14.81 -21.69
C VAL A 11 2.74 -13.38 -21.15
N LEU A 12 2.17 -12.37 -21.82
CA LEU A 12 2.25 -10.97 -21.39
C LEU A 12 1.20 -10.57 -20.33
N SER A 13 0.15 -11.37 -20.12
CA SER A 13 -0.91 -11.07 -19.13
C SER A 13 -0.68 -11.66 -17.73
N LEU A 14 0.40 -12.43 -17.52
CA LEU A 14 0.71 -13.12 -16.26
C LEU A 14 1.65 -12.35 -15.30
N ILE A 15 1.94 -11.05 -15.53
CA ILE A 15 2.89 -10.26 -14.72
C ILE A 15 2.23 -9.08 -13.97
N SER A 16 0.96 -9.20 -13.57
CA SER A 16 0.25 -8.12 -12.85
C SER A 16 -0.13 -8.49 -11.41
N ASN A 17 0.69 -9.34 -10.76
CA ASN A 17 0.68 -9.49 -9.30
C ASN A 17 1.73 -8.54 -8.71
N ALA A 18 1.34 -7.78 -7.68
CA ALA A 18 2.14 -6.74 -7.02
C ALA A 18 3.62 -7.13 -6.81
N GLN A 19 4.47 -6.80 -7.78
CA GLN A 19 5.91 -6.78 -7.59
C GLN A 19 6.21 -5.51 -6.80
N GLN A 20 6.72 -5.67 -5.58
CA GLN A 20 7.71 -4.72 -5.09
C GLN A 20 8.71 -4.55 -6.23
N THR A 21 8.78 -3.36 -6.83
CA THR A 21 9.59 -3.21 -8.02
C THR A 21 11.03 -3.43 -7.61
N PHE A 22 11.80 -4.15 -8.43
CA PHE A 22 13.14 -4.59 -8.03
C PHE A 22 14.15 -3.43 -7.86
N ILE A 23 13.75 -2.23 -8.31
CA ILE A 23 14.50 -0.98 -8.17
C ILE A 23 14.14 -0.21 -6.90
N ASP A 24 13.11 -0.61 -6.15
CA ASP A 24 12.81 0.03 -4.87
C ASP A 24 13.97 -0.22 -3.91
N GLY A 25 14.60 0.85 -3.43
CA GLY A 25 15.59 0.76 -2.37
C GLY A 25 16.47 1.98 -2.22
N VAL A 26 17.48 1.83 -1.36
CA VAL A 26 18.55 2.81 -1.19
C VAL A 26 19.77 2.31 -1.95
N TYR A 27 20.39 3.19 -2.72
CA TYR A 27 21.54 2.86 -3.55
C TYR A 27 22.71 3.78 -3.27
N ASN A 28 23.92 3.22 -3.28
CA ASN A 28 25.16 3.97 -3.25
C ASN A 28 25.52 4.42 -4.67
N THR A 29 25.94 5.67 -4.82
CA THR A 29 26.44 6.19 -6.10
C THR A 29 27.76 6.93 -5.91
N ASN A 30 28.46 7.23 -7.00
CA ASN A 30 29.65 8.08 -6.97
C ASN A 30 29.39 9.53 -6.54
N TYR A 31 28.12 9.96 -6.40
CA TYR A 31 27.74 11.31 -5.96
C TYR A 31 26.95 11.35 -4.64
N GLY A 32 26.80 10.21 -3.97
CA GLY A 32 26.04 10.06 -2.73
C GLY A 32 24.90 9.05 -2.86
N THR A 33 24.11 8.90 -1.80
CA THR A 33 23.00 7.93 -1.79
C THR A 33 21.79 8.45 -2.57
N ILE A 34 21.09 7.56 -3.27
CA ILE A 34 19.75 7.81 -3.81
C ILE A 34 18.76 6.83 -3.19
N ASN A 35 17.58 7.32 -2.86
CA ASN A 35 16.44 6.51 -2.47
C ASN A 35 15.49 6.50 -3.66
N LEU A 36 15.13 5.32 -4.16
CA LEU A 36 14.26 5.18 -5.31
C LEU A 36 13.02 4.39 -4.90
N THR A 37 11.86 4.96 -5.20
CA THR A 37 10.57 4.29 -5.27
C THR A 37 10.10 4.30 -6.71
N VAL A 38 9.50 3.20 -7.15
CA VAL A 38 8.86 3.09 -8.46
C VAL A 38 7.37 2.87 -8.28
N GLU A 39 6.59 3.53 -9.12
CA GLU A 39 5.18 3.21 -9.32
C GLU A 39 4.94 2.92 -10.80
N LEU A 40 4.24 1.83 -11.09
CA LEU A 40 3.91 1.37 -12.44
C LEU A 40 2.41 1.41 -12.67
N GLY A 41 2.00 1.62 -13.92
CA GLY A 41 0.59 1.68 -14.29
C GLY A 41 0.34 2.50 -15.54
N ILE A 42 -0.81 2.28 -16.16
CA ILE A 42 -1.23 2.99 -17.38
C ILE A 42 -1.48 4.48 -17.13
N GLU A 43 -1.74 4.84 -15.88
CA GLU A 43 -1.95 6.22 -15.46
C GLU A 43 -0.65 7.04 -15.38
N TYR A 44 0.51 6.36 -15.30
CA TYR A 44 1.80 7.02 -15.23
C TYR A 44 2.33 7.36 -16.62
N PRO A 45 3.04 8.50 -16.78
CA PRO A 45 3.74 8.81 -18.02
C PRO A 45 4.68 7.66 -18.42
N ASN A 46 4.58 7.18 -19.66
CA ASN A 46 5.37 6.08 -20.21
C ASN A 46 5.33 4.78 -19.38
N GLY A 47 4.25 4.53 -18.64
CA GLY A 47 3.98 3.29 -17.91
C GLY A 47 4.64 3.18 -16.53
N GLY A 48 5.46 4.15 -16.13
CA GLY A 48 6.12 4.12 -14.83
C GLY A 48 6.81 5.41 -14.43
N MET A 49 6.82 5.68 -13.13
CA MET A 49 7.51 6.81 -12.51
C MET A 49 8.46 6.32 -11.44
N ILE A 50 9.63 6.93 -11.37
CA ILE A 50 10.67 6.66 -10.39
C ILE A 50 10.92 7.95 -9.63
N TYR A 51 11.00 7.89 -8.30
CA TYR A 51 11.24 9.09 -7.51
C TYR A 51 11.82 8.77 -6.13
N GLY A 52 12.43 9.77 -5.50
CA GLY A 52 12.79 9.72 -4.09
C GLY A 52 13.84 10.76 -3.74
N ASP A 53 14.57 10.51 -2.65
CA ASP A 53 15.56 11.46 -2.12
C ASP A 53 16.92 11.28 -2.79
N TYR A 54 17.66 12.38 -2.94
CA TYR A 54 19.05 12.39 -3.40
C TYR A 54 19.95 13.06 -2.36
N LYS A 55 21.02 12.37 -1.92
CA LYS A 55 22.05 12.89 -1.00
C LYS A 55 21.49 13.49 0.30
N GLY A 56 20.33 13.01 0.76
CA GLY A 56 19.66 13.43 2.00
C GLY A 56 19.05 14.83 2.02
N ILE A 57 19.38 15.70 1.06
CA ILE A 57 18.86 17.09 0.96
C ILE A 57 18.21 17.40 -0.39
N GLY A 58 18.40 16.53 -1.37
CA GLY A 58 17.95 16.68 -2.74
C GLY A 58 16.76 15.79 -3.08
N THR A 59 16.21 15.97 -4.27
CA THR A 59 15.12 15.15 -4.80
C THR A 59 15.56 14.56 -6.14
N ILE A 60 15.03 13.39 -6.48
CA ILE A 60 15.18 12.79 -7.80
C ILE A 60 13.82 12.30 -8.29
N THR A 61 13.50 12.53 -9.55
CA THR A 61 12.27 12.04 -10.19
C THR A 61 12.50 11.78 -11.67
N GLY A 62 11.95 10.69 -12.19
CA GLY A 62 12.11 10.29 -13.58
C GLY A 62 10.98 9.39 -14.05
N ILE A 63 10.99 9.11 -15.35
CA ILE A 63 10.00 8.29 -16.03
C ILE A 63 10.72 7.25 -16.86
N SER A 64 10.09 6.09 -17.07
CA SER A 64 10.63 5.10 -18.01
C SER A 64 10.64 5.66 -19.43
N SER A 65 11.68 5.30 -20.18
CA SER A 65 11.84 5.59 -21.60
C SER A 65 12.48 4.39 -22.28
N ASN A 66 12.47 4.40 -23.62
CA ASN A 66 13.09 3.35 -24.44
C ASN A 66 12.66 1.93 -24.00
N LYS A 67 11.33 1.71 -23.92
CA LYS A 67 10.74 0.44 -23.43
C LYS A 67 11.27 0.04 -22.04
N ALA A 68 11.40 1.02 -21.14
CA ALA A 68 11.97 0.86 -19.81
C ALA A 68 13.45 0.42 -19.76
N LYS A 69 14.20 0.60 -20.85
CA LYS A 69 15.68 0.47 -20.82
C LYS A 69 16.37 1.73 -20.30
N GLU A 70 15.64 2.83 -20.22
CA GLU A 70 16.13 4.10 -19.72
C GLU A 70 15.19 4.63 -18.64
N ILE A 71 15.77 5.28 -17.63
CA ILE A 71 15.03 6.16 -16.73
C ILE A 71 15.55 7.56 -16.98
N VAL A 72 14.70 8.45 -17.49
CA VAL A 72 15.06 9.85 -17.77
C VAL A 72 14.35 10.76 -16.79
N GLY A 73 15.04 11.76 -16.26
CA GLY A 73 14.46 12.57 -15.20
C GLY A 73 15.22 13.83 -14.83
N SER A 74 14.73 14.46 -13.77
CA SER A 74 15.35 15.60 -13.10
C SER A 74 15.80 15.19 -11.70
N PHE A 75 16.89 15.79 -11.24
CA PHE A 75 17.28 15.77 -9.85
C PHE A 75 17.55 17.20 -9.38
N HIS A 76 17.43 17.41 -8.07
CA HIS A 76 17.78 18.65 -7.41
C HIS A 76 18.77 18.34 -6.28
N ASN A 77 19.84 19.12 -6.19
CA ASN A 77 20.89 18.94 -5.19
C ASN A 77 21.18 20.26 -4.47
N GLY A 78 20.29 20.65 -3.57
CA GLY A 78 20.43 21.89 -2.79
C GLY A 78 20.15 23.15 -3.61
N ALA A 79 21.09 23.59 -4.44
CA ALA A 79 20.99 24.84 -5.20
C ALA A 79 20.85 24.65 -6.72
N ALA A 80 21.02 23.43 -7.22
CA ALA A 80 21.05 23.16 -8.65
C ALA A 80 20.05 22.07 -9.02
N GLU A 81 19.32 22.29 -10.13
CA GLU A 81 18.52 21.29 -10.82
C GLU A 81 19.31 20.76 -12.02
N GLY A 82 19.38 19.44 -12.18
CA GLY A 82 19.98 18.80 -13.33
C GLY A 82 19.09 17.72 -13.92
N LYS A 83 19.48 17.24 -15.10
CA LYS A 83 18.88 16.10 -15.79
C LYS A 83 19.74 14.86 -15.62
N PHE A 84 19.09 13.70 -15.61
CA PHE A 84 19.78 12.42 -15.63
C PHE A 84 19.12 11.45 -16.60
N VAL A 85 19.93 10.48 -17.02
CA VAL A 85 19.47 9.24 -17.64
C VAL A 85 20.17 8.09 -16.95
N PHE A 86 19.42 7.11 -16.45
CA PHE A 86 19.98 5.82 -16.06
C PHE A 86 19.75 4.80 -17.16
N PHE A 87 20.71 3.90 -17.34
CA PHE A 87 20.69 2.83 -18.33
C PHE A 87 20.51 1.47 -17.67
N CYS A 88 19.62 0.68 -18.25
CA CYS A 88 19.35 -0.66 -17.77
C CYS A 88 20.65 -1.49 -17.82
N PRO A 89 21.00 -2.24 -16.76
CA PRO A 89 22.23 -3.03 -16.72
C PRO A 89 22.36 -4.00 -17.88
N PHE A 90 23.59 -4.29 -18.28
CA PHE A 90 23.87 -5.33 -19.26
C PHE A 90 23.27 -6.68 -18.80
N GLY A 91 22.67 -7.41 -19.74
CA GLY A 91 22.00 -8.69 -19.46
C GLY A 91 20.60 -8.57 -18.87
N LYS A 92 20.06 -7.35 -18.67
CA LYS A 92 18.68 -7.12 -18.27
C LYS A 92 17.83 -6.63 -19.45
N LEU A 93 16.57 -7.07 -19.55
CA LEU A 93 15.68 -6.62 -20.63
C LEU A 93 15.15 -5.20 -20.39
N HIS A 94 14.89 -4.85 -19.13
CA HIS A 94 14.41 -3.54 -18.70
C HIS A 94 14.72 -3.29 -17.22
N PHE A 95 14.61 -2.03 -16.79
CA PHE A 95 14.85 -1.59 -15.42
C PHE A 95 13.96 -2.27 -14.37
N PHE A 96 12.80 -2.80 -14.75
CA PHE A 96 11.89 -3.47 -13.82
C PHE A 96 12.18 -4.97 -13.65
N GLU A 97 13.34 -5.46 -14.07
CA GLU A 97 13.74 -6.86 -13.84
C GLU A 97 14.34 -7.10 -12.45
N GLY A 98 14.21 -8.35 -11.98
CA GLY A 98 14.78 -8.82 -10.72
C GLY A 98 16.30 -8.70 -10.60
N GLY A 99 16.76 -8.38 -9.39
CA GLY A 99 18.18 -8.44 -9.03
C GLY A 99 19.04 -7.28 -9.54
N ILE A 100 18.45 -6.12 -9.85
CA ILE A 100 19.22 -4.92 -10.18
C ILE A 100 19.77 -4.29 -8.90
N SER A 101 21.07 -4.48 -8.68
CA SER A 101 21.82 -3.89 -7.56
C SER A 101 22.74 -2.75 -7.96
N SER A 102 23.01 -2.59 -9.25
CA SER A 102 23.92 -1.58 -9.81
C SER A 102 23.51 -1.24 -11.23
N PHE A 103 23.75 0.00 -11.65
CA PHE A 103 23.50 0.50 -13.00
C PHE A 103 24.27 1.80 -13.23
N ASP A 104 24.48 2.16 -14.48
CA ASP A 104 25.16 3.40 -14.84
C ASP A 104 24.19 4.38 -15.50
N GLY A 105 24.62 5.62 -15.62
CA GLY A 105 23.86 6.69 -16.24
C GLY A 105 24.71 7.87 -16.62
N ASN A 106 24.06 8.89 -17.16
CA ASN A 106 24.65 10.20 -17.36
C ASN A 106 23.85 11.31 -16.68
N TRP A 107 24.50 12.44 -16.43
CA TRP A 107 23.87 13.61 -15.80
C TRP A 107 24.43 14.94 -16.31
N GLY A 108 23.67 16.03 -16.14
CA GLY A 108 24.12 17.40 -16.44
C GLY A 108 23.18 18.49 -15.90
N TYR A 109 23.72 19.65 -15.51
CA TYR A 109 22.94 20.79 -14.98
C TYR A 109 22.36 21.73 -16.05
N ALA A 110 22.74 21.57 -17.32
CA ALA A 110 22.30 22.47 -18.40
C ALA A 110 22.25 21.80 -19.79
N THR A 111 23.04 20.76 -20.01
CA THR A 111 23.11 20.01 -21.27
C THR A 111 22.55 18.61 -21.07
N ASP A 112 21.86 18.11 -22.10
CA ASP A 112 21.50 16.70 -22.16
C ASP A 112 22.77 15.89 -22.45
N ASN A 113 23.41 15.41 -21.37
CA ASN A 113 24.63 14.60 -21.45
C ASN A 113 24.33 13.12 -21.69
N LYS A 114 23.17 12.81 -22.26
CA LYS A 114 22.76 11.45 -22.59
C LYS A 114 23.80 10.77 -23.49
N TYR A 115 24.25 9.59 -23.06
CA TYR A 115 25.31 8.80 -23.70
C TYR A 115 26.68 9.47 -23.73
N SER A 116 26.94 10.47 -22.87
CA SER A 116 28.26 11.06 -22.77
C SER A 116 29.28 10.02 -22.29
N THR A 117 30.42 9.97 -22.98
CA THR A 117 31.59 9.17 -22.59
C THR A 117 32.54 9.93 -21.66
N ASN A 118 32.29 11.23 -21.40
CA ASN A 118 33.10 12.00 -20.48
C ASN A 118 32.87 11.46 -19.04
N PRO A 119 33.92 11.01 -18.34
CA PRO A 119 33.84 10.50 -16.97
C PRO A 119 33.13 11.44 -15.99
N ASP A 120 33.23 12.75 -16.18
CA ASP A 120 32.63 13.76 -15.30
C ASP A 120 31.09 13.73 -15.31
N TYR A 121 30.51 13.22 -16.40
CA TYR A 121 29.08 13.11 -16.58
C TYR A 121 28.57 11.69 -16.34
N ILE A 122 29.41 10.74 -15.92
CA ILE A 122 28.98 9.37 -15.62
C ILE A 122 28.43 9.28 -14.19
N TRP A 123 27.17 8.89 -14.06
CA TRP A 123 26.55 8.56 -12.77
C TRP A 123 26.58 7.06 -12.55
N LYS A 124 27.43 6.58 -11.65
CA LYS A 124 27.55 5.16 -11.32
C LYS A 124 26.74 4.84 -10.07
N VAL A 125 25.77 3.94 -10.19
CA VAL A 125 25.07 3.33 -9.06
C VAL A 125 25.73 2.00 -8.76
N THR A 126 26.49 1.94 -7.67
CA THR A 126 27.48 0.88 -7.43
C THR A 126 26.92 -0.30 -6.64
N SER A 127 25.93 -0.06 -5.77
CA SER A 127 25.33 -1.10 -4.96
C SER A 127 23.97 -0.69 -4.40
N LYS A 128 23.12 -1.68 -4.16
CA LYS A 128 21.88 -1.56 -3.38
C LYS A 128 22.21 -1.85 -1.91
N VAL A 129 21.73 -1.02 -1.00
CA VAL A 129 21.92 -1.21 0.43
C VAL A 129 21.02 -2.36 0.91
N ALA A 130 21.62 -3.35 1.56
CA ALA A 130 20.90 -4.52 2.06
C ALA A 130 19.96 -4.15 3.23
N GLY A 131 18.76 -4.74 3.26
CA GLY A 131 17.81 -4.58 4.37
C GLY A 131 17.10 -3.22 4.45
N SER A 132 17.24 -2.35 3.44
CA SER A 132 16.63 -1.02 3.40
C SER A 132 15.29 -0.97 2.65
N ASP A 133 14.42 -1.98 2.82
CA ASP A 133 13.16 -2.09 2.07
C ASP A 133 12.08 -1.07 2.51
N ALA A 134 12.25 -0.44 3.67
CA ALA A 134 11.38 0.64 4.14
C ALA A 134 11.92 2.01 3.69
N ILE A 135 11.78 2.31 2.40
CA ILE A 135 12.13 3.64 1.86
C ILE A 135 11.27 4.70 2.57
N LYS A 136 11.92 5.71 3.14
CA LYS A 136 11.28 6.81 3.86
C LYS A 136 11.80 8.14 3.33
N ASN A 137 11.17 8.64 2.27
CA ASN A 137 11.44 9.95 1.69
C ASN A 137 11.25 11.05 2.74
N VAL A 138 12.22 11.95 2.80
CA VAL A 138 12.26 13.10 3.70
C VAL A 138 12.15 14.40 2.90
N THR A 139 12.76 14.45 1.72
CA THR A 139 12.81 15.65 0.88
C THR A 139 11.86 15.54 -0.30
N ASN A 140 11.82 14.37 -0.95
CA ASN A 140 10.89 14.09 -2.05
C ASN A 140 9.58 13.50 -1.54
N VAL A 141 8.85 14.34 -0.81
CA VAL A 141 7.66 13.93 -0.09
C VAL A 141 6.42 13.94 -0.98
N TRP A 142 6.39 14.79 -2.00
CA TRP A 142 5.22 14.97 -2.86
C TRP A 142 5.19 14.06 -4.08
N SER A 143 6.34 13.60 -4.62
CA SER A 143 6.29 12.70 -5.79
C SER A 143 5.53 11.43 -5.47
N GLY A 144 4.76 10.95 -6.45
CA GLY A 144 3.97 9.73 -6.35
C GLY A 144 2.51 9.95 -6.71
N LYS A 145 1.75 8.85 -6.72
CA LYS A 145 0.30 8.91 -6.83
C LYS A 145 -0.35 9.17 -5.49
N TRP A 146 -1.35 10.05 -5.49
CA TRP A 146 -2.17 10.37 -4.33
C TRP A 146 -3.64 10.14 -4.66
N ASN A 147 -4.33 9.43 -3.78
CA ASN A 147 -5.78 9.29 -3.83
C ASN A 147 -6.39 10.45 -3.05
N THR A 148 -7.21 11.28 -3.70
CA THR A 148 -7.77 12.49 -3.10
C THR A 148 -9.29 12.52 -3.15
N THR A 149 -9.90 13.42 -2.39
CA THR A 149 -11.36 13.65 -2.41
C THR A 149 -11.89 14.17 -3.76
N GLN A 150 -11.02 14.66 -4.64
CA GLN A 150 -11.38 15.19 -5.96
C GLN A 150 -10.96 14.26 -7.11
N GLY A 151 -10.48 13.04 -6.82
CA GLY A 151 -9.88 12.13 -7.80
C GLY A 151 -8.38 11.97 -7.57
N TYR A 152 -7.72 11.06 -8.29
CA TYR A 152 -6.29 10.86 -8.08
C TYR A 152 -5.46 12.01 -8.69
N ILE A 153 -4.30 12.28 -8.08
CA ILE A 153 -3.27 13.14 -8.65
C ILE A 153 -1.96 12.35 -8.73
N ILE A 154 -1.12 12.65 -9.72
CA ILE A 154 0.23 12.08 -9.86
C ILE A 154 1.20 13.25 -9.89
N LEU A 155 2.02 13.36 -8.85
CA LEU A 155 2.91 14.50 -8.64
C LEU A 155 4.38 14.10 -8.87
N GLN A 156 5.17 15.08 -9.28
CA GLN A 156 6.61 15.03 -9.49
C GLN A 156 7.25 16.24 -8.81
N GLN A 157 8.16 15.99 -7.87
CA GLN A 157 8.86 17.01 -7.12
C GLN A 157 10.32 17.12 -7.55
N VAL A 158 10.73 18.35 -7.89
CA VAL A 158 12.11 18.73 -8.16
C VAL A 158 12.46 19.94 -7.29
N GLY A 159 13.24 19.70 -6.24
CA GLY A 159 13.46 20.68 -5.18
C GLY A 159 12.14 21.06 -4.53
N ASN A 160 11.83 22.35 -4.57
CA ASN A 160 10.56 22.88 -4.06
C ASN A 160 9.45 22.92 -5.12
N LYS A 161 9.76 22.73 -6.40
CA LYS A 161 8.74 22.72 -7.44
C LYS A 161 8.02 21.37 -7.47
N VAL A 162 6.70 21.40 -7.52
CA VAL A 162 5.85 20.21 -7.63
C VAL A 162 4.90 20.40 -8.79
N THR A 163 5.04 19.56 -9.80
CA THR A 163 4.16 19.53 -10.96
C THR A 163 3.46 18.18 -11.05
N GLY A 164 2.33 18.11 -11.75
CA GLY A 164 1.69 16.82 -11.90
C GLY A 164 0.43 16.82 -12.75
N LYS A 165 -0.15 15.64 -12.86
CA LYS A 165 -1.42 15.39 -13.52
C LYS A 165 -2.53 15.33 -12.46
N TYR A 166 -3.65 15.99 -12.73
CA TYR A 166 -4.88 15.90 -11.95
C TYR A 166 -5.92 15.10 -12.72
N HIS A 167 -6.03 13.81 -12.37
CA HIS A 167 -6.85 12.83 -13.11
C HIS A 167 -6.61 12.98 -14.63
N ASP A 168 -7.56 12.57 -15.46
CA ASP A 168 -7.56 12.85 -16.90
C ASP A 168 -8.13 14.25 -17.25
N VAL A 169 -8.25 15.16 -16.28
CA VAL A 169 -8.95 16.46 -16.47
C VAL A 169 -8.03 17.68 -16.44
N GLY A 170 -6.80 17.56 -15.96
CA GLY A 170 -5.86 18.68 -16.03
C GLY A 170 -4.52 18.45 -15.32
N ASN A 171 -3.87 19.54 -14.95
CA ASN A 171 -2.50 19.57 -14.44
C ASN A 171 -2.39 20.38 -13.16
N ILE A 172 -1.31 20.16 -12.41
CA ILE A 172 -0.94 20.89 -11.20
C ILE A 172 0.43 21.53 -11.40
N ASP A 173 0.57 22.79 -10.99
CA ASP A 173 1.85 23.50 -10.86
C ASP A 173 1.87 24.24 -9.51
N ALA A 174 2.78 23.82 -8.63
CA ALA A 174 2.81 24.23 -7.24
C ALA A 174 4.23 24.32 -6.69
N THR A 175 4.37 25.01 -5.56
CA THR A 175 5.63 25.18 -4.83
C THR A 175 5.46 24.70 -3.39
N TYR A 176 6.37 23.83 -2.95
CA TYR A 176 6.43 23.29 -1.61
C TYR A 176 7.37 24.12 -0.75
N ASN A 177 6.89 24.51 0.43
CA ASN A 177 7.70 25.12 1.46
C ASN A 177 7.97 24.07 2.55
N PRO A 178 9.20 23.53 2.67
CA PRO A 178 9.51 22.50 3.66
C PRO A 178 9.45 23.01 5.11
N THR A 179 9.62 24.33 5.34
CA THR A 179 9.54 24.95 6.67
C THR A 179 8.11 25.00 7.17
N THR A 180 7.18 25.45 6.33
CA THR A 180 5.75 25.54 6.70
C THR A 180 4.99 24.24 6.41
N LYS A 181 5.62 23.29 5.70
CA LYS A 181 5.01 22.05 5.21
C LYS A 181 3.79 22.29 4.32
N LYS A 182 3.73 23.43 3.63
CA LYS A 182 2.65 23.79 2.73
C LYS A 182 3.04 23.65 1.27
N LEU A 183 2.15 23.09 0.46
CA LEU A 183 2.21 23.13 -0.99
C LEU A 183 1.15 24.10 -1.49
N THR A 184 1.56 25.16 -2.17
CA THR A 184 0.62 26.15 -2.73
C THR A 184 0.83 26.27 -4.22
N GLY A 185 -0.25 26.46 -4.97
CA GLY A 185 -0.14 26.52 -6.41
C GLY A 185 -1.47 26.63 -7.13
N THR A 186 -1.46 26.18 -8.37
CA THR A 186 -2.61 26.21 -9.27
C THR A 186 -2.85 24.83 -9.87
N PHE A 187 -4.11 24.58 -10.23
CA PHE A 187 -4.49 23.42 -11.01
C PHE A 187 -5.33 23.84 -12.21
N THR A 188 -5.42 22.97 -13.21
CA THR A 188 -6.42 23.07 -14.28
C THR A 188 -7.42 21.93 -14.18
N ASN A 189 -8.68 22.20 -14.54
CA ASN A 189 -9.74 21.20 -14.65
C ASN A 189 -10.57 21.52 -15.89
N ASN A 190 -10.42 20.70 -16.94
CA ASN A 190 -11.02 20.89 -18.26
C ASN A 190 -10.77 22.30 -18.81
N GLY A 191 -9.54 22.78 -18.67
CA GLY A 191 -9.10 24.11 -19.12
C GLY A 191 -9.32 25.25 -18.11
N ASN A 192 -10.14 25.07 -17.08
CA ASN A 192 -10.38 26.10 -16.07
C ASN A 192 -9.25 26.11 -15.03
N LYS A 193 -8.70 27.29 -14.75
CA LYS A 193 -7.66 27.47 -13.73
C LYS A 193 -8.26 27.65 -12.34
N GLY A 194 -7.74 26.92 -11.37
CA GLY A 194 -8.02 27.10 -9.95
C GLY A 194 -6.75 27.18 -9.11
N TYR A 195 -6.93 27.36 -7.81
CA TYR A 195 -5.88 27.51 -6.80
C TYR A 195 -6.00 26.43 -5.74
N LEU A 196 -4.86 26.01 -5.18
CA LEU A 196 -4.78 24.99 -4.14
C LEU A 196 -3.82 25.39 -3.02
N GLU A 197 -4.11 24.91 -1.81
CA GLU A 197 -3.19 24.86 -0.68
C GLU A 197 -3.31 23.51 0.01
N TYR A 198 -2.20 22.77 0.14
CA TYR A 198 -2.13 21.51 0.88
C TYR A 198 -1.17 21.64 2.06
N SER A 199 -1.54 21.09 3.21
CA SER A 199 -0.74 20.96 4.42
C SER A 199 -0.30 19.52 4.57
N PHE A 200 1.01 19.28 4.53
CA PHE A 200 1.62 17.96 4.48
C PHE A 200 1.64 17.27 5.85
N GLU A 201 1.21 16.00 5.89
CA GLU A 201 1.09 15.18 7.10
C GLU A 201 1.76 13.80 6.91
N GLY A 202 2.82 13.72 6.09
CA GLY A 202 3.52 12.47 5.81
C GLY A 202 2.89 11.72 4.64
N ASN A 203 2.23 10.59 4.89
CA ASN A 203 1.56 9.83 3.82
C ASN A 203 0.11 10.31 3.57
N SER A 204 -0.25 11.46 4.12
CA SER A 204 -1.49 12.18 3.90
C SER A 204 -1.24 13.69 3.81
N PHE A 205 -2.24 14.42 3.35
CA PHE A 205 -2.31 15.87 3.47
C PHE A 205 -3.74 16.34 3.64
N LYS A 206 -3.90 17.51 4.27
CA LYS A 206 -5.14 18.28 4.30
C LYS A 206 -5.08 19.39 3.29
N GLY A 207 -6.13 19.59 2.51
CA GLY A 207 -6.08 20.57 1.44
C GLY A 207 -7.34 21.39 1.27
N LYS A 208 -7.18 22.55 0.64
CA LYS A 208 -8.26 23.44 0.23
C LYS A 208 -8.04 23.87 -1.21
N TRP A 209 -9.14 24.19 -1.89
CA TRP A 209 -9.09 24.64 -3.27
C TRP A 209 -10.15 25.68 -3.58
N GLY A 210 -9.99 26.41 -4.68
CA GLY A 210 -11.04 27.30 -5.19
C GLY A 210 -10.71 27.80 -6.59
N TRP A 211 -11.71 28.32 -7.29
CA TRP A 211 -11.52 28.97 -8.59
C TRP A 211 -10.80 30.32 -8.47
N THR A 212 -10.76 30.88 -7.25
CA THR A 212 -10.02 32.09 -6.90
C THR A 212 -9.02 31.79 -5.78
N THR A 213 -8.14 32.74 -5.50
CA THR A 213 -7.15 32.67 -4.41
C THR A 213 -7.77 32.61 -3.02
N ALA A 214 -9.09 32.82 -2.89
CA ALA A 214 -9.81 32.70 -1.62
C ALA A 214 -10.03 31.23 -1.18
N LEU A 215 -9.78 30.25 -2.05
CA LEU A 215 -9.87 28.81 -1.75
C LEU A 215 -11.23 28.37 -1.17
N THR A 216 -12.32 28.90 -1.71
CA THR A 216 -13.70 28.66 -1.24
C THR A 216 -14.40 27.46 -1.89
N GLY A 217 -13.70 26.69 -2.73
CA GLY A 217 -14.22 25.49 -3.40
C GLY A 217 -14.35 24.26 -2.49
N GLY A 218 -13.77 24.32 -1.29
CA GLY A 218 -13.90 23.28 -0.26
C GLY A 218 -12.63 22.48 -0.03
N ASN A 219 -12.78 21.29 0.56
CA ASN A 219 -11.65 20.46 0.96
C ASN A 219 -11.12 19.60 -0.21
N TRP A 220 -9.81 19.48 -0.27
CA TRP A 220 -9.08 18.61 -1.19
C TRP A 220 -8.05 17.82 -0.38
N ASP A 221 -8.50 16.79 0.31
CA ASP A 221 -7.64 15.96 1.16
C ASP A 221 -7.07 14.78 0.35
N GLY A 222 -5.89 14.28 0.72
CA GLY A 222 -5.25 13.20 -0.01
C GLY A 222 -4.45 12.22 0.84
N THR A 223 -4.31 11.00 0.32
CA THR A 223 -3.48 9.93 0.90
C THR A 223 -2.60 9.32 -0.18
N LYS A 224 -1.32 9.06 0.15
CA LYS A 224 -0.34 8.56 -0.80
C LYS A 224 -0.60 7.09 -1.13
N HIS A 225 -0.52 6.72 -2.41
CA HIS A 225 -0.74 5.35 -2.88
C HIS A 225 0.34 4.39 -2.37
N VAL A 226 1.61 4.79 -2.52
CA VAL A 226 2.76 4.14 -1.88
C VAL A 226 3.17 4.94 -0.66
N LYS A 227 3.09 4.33 0.52
CA LYS A 227 3.38 4.98 1.81
C LYS A 227 4.88 5.01 2.11
N ASN A 228 5.63 5.76 1.31
CA ASN A 228 7.09 5.86 1.39
C ASN A 228 7.59 7.17 2.01
N ASN A 229 6.74 8.03 2.56
CA ASN A 229 7.22 9.21 3.29
C ASN A 229 7.63 8.84 4.71
N LYS A 230 8.71 9.44 5.21
CA LYS A 230 9.10 9.35 6.62
C LYS A 230 7.96 9.91 7.47
N VAL A 231 7.53 9.13 8.46
CA VAL A 231 6.56 9.60 9.46
C VAL A 231 7.14 10.83 10.14
N ILE A 232 6.41 11.94 10.08
CA ILE A 232 6.76 13.15 10.81
C ILE A 232 6.49 12.85 12.28
N ALA A 233 7.55 12.71 13.08
CA ALA A 233 7.41 12.81 14.52
C ALA A 233 6.93 14.23 14.82
N ASN A 234 5.77 14.37 15.47
CA ASN A 234 5.39 15.66 16.03
C ASN A 234 6.41 15.99 17.11
N SER A 235 7.26 16.99 16.83
CA SER A 235 8.21 17.52 17.79
C SER A 235 7.47 18.20 18.93
N SER A 236 7.14 17.44 19.96
CA SER A 236 7.08 17.93 21.32
C SER A 236 8.07 17.12 22.16
N SER A 237 8.94 17.85 22.85
CA SER A 237 10.01 17.45 23.78
C SER A 237 11.33 16.89 23.18
N SER A 238 12.23 17.83 22.93
CA SER A 238 13.68 17.66 23.02
C SER A 238 14.11 17.24 24.44
N ASN A 239 15.08 16.33 24.51
CA ASN A 239 15.77 15.91 25.72
C ASN A 239 16.31 17.10 26.53
N THR A 240 16.03 17.11 27.83
CA THR A 240 16.93 17.69 28.83
C THR A 240 16.91 16.78 30.05
N PHE A 241 18.00 16.03 30.23
CA PHE A 241 18.31 15.42 31.52
C PHE A 241 18.58 16.55 32.51
N ASN A 242 17.70 16.72 33.49
CA ASN A 242 18.06 17.22 34.81
C ASN A 242 17.04 16.76 35.85
N ASN A 243 17.58 16.15 36.91
CA ASN A 243 16.88 15.66 38.08
C ASN A 243 16.02 16.75 38.73
N LEU A 244 14.71 16.52 38.81
CA LEU A 244 13.85 17.03 39.89
C LEU A 244 12.79 15.97 40.24
N THR A 245 13.01 15.36 41.40
CA THR A 245 12.03 14.94 42.41
C THR A 245 10.66 14.42 41.96
N ALA A 246 10.44 13.14 42.29
CA ALA A 246 9.18 12.41 42.23
C ALA A 246 7.96 13.17 42.80
N SER A 247 6.85 13.15 42.07
CA SER A 247 5.55 12.54 42.48
C SER A 247 4.42 12.85 41.46
N PRO A 248 3.32 12.08 41.41
CA PRO A 248 3.20 10.62 41.49
C PRO A 248 2.70 10.05 40.14
N ALA A 249 2.98 8.77 39.93
CA ALA A 249 2.40 7.99 38.86
C ALA A 249 0.86 8.09 38.90
N SER A 250 0.24 8.51 37.79
CA SER A 250 -1.14 8.12 37.54
C SER A 250 -1.14 6.61 37.42
N ASN A 251 -1.82 5.96 38.37
CA ASN A 251 -2.01 4.51 38.41
C ASN A 251 -2.81 4.05 37.18
N LEU A 252 -2.19 3.96 36.01
CA LEU A 252 -2.71 3.14 34.92
C LEU A 252 -2.60 1.69 35.41
N LYS A 253 -3.74 1.04 35.62
CA LYS A 253 -3.76 -0.41 35.86
C LYS A 253 -2.98 -1.07 34.72
N LYS A 254 -2.00 -1.90 35.05
CA LYS A 254 -1.23 -2.63 34.05
C LYS A 254 -2.17 -3.62 33.36
N ALA A 255 -2.57 -3.35 32.13
CA ALA A 255 -3.34 -4.29 31.34
C ALA A 255 -2.43 -5.47 30.95
N ASN A 256 -2.96 -6.68 31.01
CA ASN A 256 -2.26 -7.86 30.51
C ASN A 256 -2.33 -7.89 28.97
N ASP A 257 -1.32 -8.50 28.36
CA ASP A 257 -1.36 -8.82 26.94
C ASP A 257 -2.61 -9.64 26.62
N VAL A 258 -3.26 -9.31 25.51
CA VAL A 258 -4.42 -10.00 24.99
C VAL A 258 -4.02 -10.67 23.67
N THR A 259 -4.39 -11.93 23.52
CA THR A 259 -4.21 -12.66 22.27
C THR A 259 -5.55 -13.13 21.73
N TYR A 260 -5.82 -12.81 20.47
CA TYR A 260 -6.91 -13.40 19.72
C TYR A 260 -6.35 -14.37 18.69
N GLU A 261 -7.05 -15.47 18.50
CA GLU A 261 -6.79 -16.46 17.47
C GLU A 261 -7.96 -16.43 16.48
N CYS A 262 -7.66 -16.29 15.20
CA CYS A 262 -8.64 -16.14 14.12
C CYS A 262 -8.35 -17.13 13.00
N GLN A 263 -9.42 -17.67 12.40
CA GLN A 263 -9.31 -18.62 11.28
C GLN A 263 -10.45 -18.42 10.29
N LEU A 264 -10.16 -18.69 9.02
CA LEU A 264 -11.14 -18.77 7.94
C LEU A 264 -11.15 -20.20 7.38
N ASP A 265 -12.34 -20.77 7.24
CA ASP A 265 -12.60 -22.11 6.69
C ASP A 265 -13.67 -21.99 5.58
N TYR A 266 -13.60 -22.85 4.57
CA TYR A 266 -14.51 -22.81 3.42
C TYR A 266 -15.34 -24.08 3.26
N LEU A 267 -16.63 -23.91 2.95
CA LEU A 267 -17.55 -24.98 2.58
C LEU A 267 -17.95 -24.87 1.11
N ILE A 268 -17.80 -25.98 0.40
CA ILE A 268 -18.27 -26.14 -0.98
C ILE A 268 -19.54 -27.00 -0.96
N ASN A 269 -20.62 -26.48 -1.55
CA ASN A 269 -21.87 -27.22 -1.72
C ASN A 269 -21.92 -28.03 -3.04
N ASP A 270 -21.05 -27.74 -3.99
CA ASP A 270 -20.99 -28.45 -5.27
C ASP A 270 -19.56 -28.87 -5.62
N PRO A 271 -19.20 -30.16 -5.48
CA PRO A 271 -17.86 -30.66 -5.77
C PRO A 271 -17.53 -30.64 -7.27
N SER A 272 -18.49 -30.34 -8.15
CA SER A 272 -18.27 -30.31 -9.61
C SER A 272 -17.68 -29.00 -10.14
N LYS A 273 -17.59 -27.96 -9.29
CA LYS A 273 -17.05 -26.64 -9.67
C LYS A 273 -15.69 -26.37 -9.04
N ASP A 274 -14.74 -25.95 -9.88
CA ASP A 274 -13.43 -25.48 -9.43
C ASP A 274 -13.56 -24.05 -8.91
N ILE A 275 -13.67 -23.93 -7.59
CA ILE A 275 -13.84 -22.65 -6.89
C ILE A 275 -12.56 -22.30 -6.16
N TYR A 276 -12.19 -21.03 -6.24
CA TYR A 276 -11.05 -20.49 -5.53
C TYR A 276 -11.34 -19.06 -5.10
N GLY A 277 -10.41 -18.40 -4.42
CA GLY A 277 -10.72 -17.12 -3.80
C GLY A 277 -9.62 -16.56 -2.95
N ILE A 278 -9.93 -15.45 -2.27
CA ILE A 278 -8.99 -14.72 -1.43
C ILE A 278 -9.68 -14.38 -0.10
N GLY A 279 -8.98 -14.60 1.01
CA GLY A 279 -9.45 -14.24 2.34
C GLY A 279 -8.55 -13.22 3.04
N TRP A 280 -9.19 -12.33 3.80
CA TRP A 280 -8.52 -11.32 4.62
C TRP A 280 -9.03 -11.41 6.07
N ILE A 281 -8.11 -11.31 7.04
CA ILE A 281 -8.42 -11.11 8.47
C ILE A 281 -7.64 -9.90 8.95
N ARG A 282 -8.27 -8.74 9.02
CA ARG A 282 -7.61 -7.52 9.49
C ARG A 282 -8.02 -7.26 10.92
N PHE A 283 -7.08 -6.85 11.76
CA PHE A 283 -7.41 -6.38 13.10
C PHE A 283 -7.11 -4.90 13.22
N TYR A 284 -8.10 -4.12 13.65
CA TYR A 284 -7.99 -2.69 13.82
C TYR A 284 -8.19 -2.31 15.28
N ILE A 285 -7.33 -1.41 15.78
CA ILE A 285 -7.48 -0.76 17.08
C ILE A 285 -7.44 0.74 16.85
N LYS A 286 -8.46 1.46 17.31
CA LYS A 286 -8.41 2.90 17.42
C LYS A 286 -7.64 3.25 18.68
N ASN A 287 -6.57 4.04 18.56
CA ASN A 287 -5.76 4.45 19.70
C ASN A 287 -6.47 5.58 20.46
N LYS A 288 -6.71 5.43 21.76
CA LYS A 288 -7.42 6.42 22.60
C LYS A 288 -6.68 7.75 22.70
N ASN A 289 -5.34 7.69 22.66
CA ASN A 289 -4.49 8.86 22.84
C ASN A 289 -4.33 9.65 21.55
N THR A 290 -4.23 8.96 20.40
CA THR A 290 -4.02 9.61 19.09
C THR A 290 -5.29 9.74 18.26
N ASN A 291 -6.35 9.05 18.64
CA ASN A 291 -7.61 8.90 17.87
C ASN A 291 -7.41 8.24 16.48
N GLU A 292 -6.24 7.65 16.22
CA GLU A 292 -5.92 7.00 14.95
C GLU A 292 -6.38 5.54 14.93
N LEU A 293 -6.96 5.10 13.81
CA LEU A 293 -7.26 3.69 13.57
C LEU A 293 -6.03 2.97 13.01
N GLN A 294 -5.46 2.06 13.79
CA GLN A 294 -4.24 1.33 13.45
C GLN A 294 -4.57 -0.11 13.05
N MET A 295 -4.05 -0.56 11.91
CA MET A 295 -4.12 -1.97 11.50
C MET A 295 -2.99 -2.74 12.15
N ILE A 296 -3.34 -3.74 12.95
CA ILE A 296 -2.42 -4.53 13.73
C ILE A 296 -1.85 -5.66 12.88
N GLN A 297 -0.55 -5.87 12.99
CA GLN A 297 0.12 -6.99 12.33
C GLN A 297 -0.18 -8.29 13.09
N PRO A 298 -0.39 -9.40 12.37
CA PRO A 298 -0.53 -10.68 13.03
C PRO A 298 0.77 -11.07 13.73
N TYR A 299 0.65 -11.70 14.90
CA TYR A 299 1.76 -12.18 15.69
C TYR A 299 2.39 -13.41 15.03
N MET A 300 3.71 -13.35 14.79
CA MET A 300 4.49 -14.41 14.13
C MET A 300 4.04 -14.76 12.70
N ALA A 301 3.21 -13.92 12.08
CA ALA A 301 2.86 -13.99 10.67
C ALA A 301 3.02 -12.59 10.05
N LYS A 302 2.94 -12.52 8.71
CA LYS A 302 2.88 -11.25 7.99
C LYS A 302 1.74 -11.32 6.98
N TYR A 303 1.14 -10.17 6.71
CA TYR A 303 0.22 -10.06 5.58
C TYR A 303 0.98 -10.30 4.27
N LEU A 304 0.34 -11.00 3.33
CA LEU A 304 0.83 -11.23 1.98
C LEU A 304 0.79 -9.95 1.12
N ASP A 305 0.01 -8.95 1.53
CA ASP A 305 -0.05 -7.65 0.86
C ASP A 305 -0.42 -6.49 1.79
N LYS A 306 -0.43 -5.29 1.23
CA LYS A 306 -0.81 -4.04 1.91
C LYS A 306 -2.29 -3.94 2.28
N TYR A 307 -3.13 -4.84 1.75
CA TYR A 307 -4.56 -4.93 2.04
C TYR A 307 -4.85 -5.94 3.13
N GLY A 308 -3.86 -6.39 3.91
CA GLY A 308 -4.10 -7.31 5.00
C GLY A 308 -4.51 -8.71 4.56
N ARG A 309 -4.14 -9.12 3.33
CA ARG A 309 -4.39 -10.48 2.81
C ARG A 309 -3.50 -11.45 3.57
N ILE A 310 -4.01 -12.62 3.92
CA ILE A 310 -3.20 -13.60 4.66
C ILE A 310 -3.12 -14.95 3.97
N PHE A 311 -4.04 -15.25 3.06
CA PHE A 311 -3.94 -16.43 2.20
C PHE A 311 -4.69 -16.25 0.89
N GLU A 312 -4.32 -17.10 -0.06
CA GLU A 312 -5.06 -17.35 -1.30
C GLU A 312 -5.54 -18.79 -1.29
N ILE A 313 -6.74 -19.02 -1.79
CA ILE A 313 -7.26 -20.37 -1.96
C ILE A 313 -6.72 -20.87 -3.28
N PRO A 314 -5.95 -21.97 -3.27
CA PRO A 314 -5.40 -22.51 -4.50
C PRO A 314 -6.53 -22.98 -5.43
N LYS A 315 -6.33 -22.81 -6.74
CA LYS A 315 -7.18 -23.39 -7.79
C LYS A 315 -6.95 -24.91 -7.79
N ALA A 316 -7.69 -25.61 -6.93
CA ALA A 316 -7.58 -27.06 -6.77
C ALA A 316 -8.91 -27.72 -7.13
N LYS A 317 -8.85 -28.81 -7.91
CA LYS A 317 -10.03 -29.65 -8.14
C LYS A 317 -10.53 -30.16 -6.80
N SER A 318 -11.83 -29.98 -6.56
CA SER A 318 -12.51 -30.53 -5.39
C SER A 318 -12.43 -32.06 -5.44
N ASN A 319 -11.42 -32.64 -4.81
CA ASN A 319 -11.32 -34.07 -4.61
C ASN A 319 -12.26 -34.46 -3.46
N ASP A 320 -13.56 -34.58 -3.75
CA ASP A 320 -14.62 -35.18 -2.91
C ASP A 320 -14.72 -34.69 -1.45
N LYS A 321 -14.18 -33.51 -1.11
CA LYS A 321 -14.20 -32.98 0.26
C LYS A 321 -14.92 -31.65 0.31
N TYR A 322 -16.08 -31.68 0.95
CA TYR A 322 -16.99 -30.54 1.20
C TYR A 322 -16.36 -29.35 1.97
N VAL A 323 -15.13 -29.49 2.49
CA VAL A 323 -14.44 -28.44 3.26
C VAL A 323 -12.98 -28.34 2.85
N ILE A 324 -12.54 -27.14 2.48
CA ILE A 324 -11.13 -26.83 2.24
C ILE A 324 -10.67 -25.89 3.37
N HIS A 325 -9.70 -26.34 4.17
CA HIS A 325 -9.02 -25.46 5.12
C HIS A 325 -8.18 -24.46 4.32
N LEU A 326 -8.53 -23.19 4.43
CA LEU A 326 -7.86 -22.13 3.68
C LEU A 326 -6.56 -21.68 4.33
N MET A 327 -6.39 -22.06 5.60
CA MET A 327 -5.25 -21.74 6.43
C MET A 327 -4.75 -23.03 7.09
N ASN A 328 -3.44 -23.29 6.97
CA ASN A 328 -2.80 -24.46 7.62
C ASN A 328 -2.77 -24.33 9.14
N ALA A 329 -2.88 -23.11 9.68
CA ALA A 329 -2.95 -22.83 11.10
C ALA A 329 -3.71 -21.52 11.35
N PRO A 330 -4.35 -21.36 12.53
CA PRO A 330 -4.95 -20.09 12.92
C PRO A 330 -3.93 -18.94 12.98
N ILE A 331 -4.40 -17.73 12.71
CA ILE A 331 -3.60 -16.51 12.83
C ILE A 331 -3.84 -15.89 14.20
N ARG A 332 -2.76 -15.43 14.83
CA ARG A 332 -2.83 -14.80 16.14
C ARG A 332 -2.63 -13.30 16.04
N PHE A 333 -3.34 -12.54 16.85
CA PHE A 333 -3.13 -11.11 17.06
C PHE A 333 -2.86 -10.90 18.54
N LYS A 334 -1.66 -10.43 18.86
CA LYS A 334 -1.21 -10.17 20.24
C LYS A 334 -1.00 -8.68 20.43
N PHE A 335 -1.60 -8.09 21.46
CA PHE A 335 -1.50 -6.66 21.75
C PHE A 335 -1.72 -6.38 23.24
N ASN A 336 -1.24 -5.24 23.73
CA ASN A 336 -1.54 -4.76 25.08
C ASN A 336 -2.46 -3.53 25.02
N PRO A 337 -3.61 -3.50 25.72
CA PRO A 337 -4.50 -2.34 25.74
C PRO A 337 -3.81 -1.02 26.12
N ASN A 338 -2.81 -1.08 27.00
CA ASN A 338 -2.07 0.11 27.45
C ASN A 338 -1.29 0.77 26.30
N ASP A 339 -0.84 0.00 25.30
CA ASP A 339 -0.13 0.53 24.12
C ASP A 339 -1.02 1.46 23.28
N TYR A 340 -2.35 1.33 23.45
CA TYR A 340 -3.36 2.11 22.75
C TYR A 340 -4.11 3.09 23.66
N GLY A 341 -3.63 3.29 24.89
CA GLY A 341 -4.21 4.24 25.86
C GLY A 341 -5.42 3.73 26.64
N TYR A 342 -5.69 2.42 26.62
CA TYR A 342 -6.80 1.82 27.36
C TYR A 342 -6.29 1.09 28.58
N ASN A 343 -6.97 1.22 29.73
CA ASN A 343 -6.55 0.54 30.97
C ASN A 343 -6.91 -0.96 31.00
N SER A 344 -7.76 -1.41 30.08
CA SER A 344 -8.22 -2.79 29.99
C SER A 344 -8.82 -3.07 28.63
N LEU A 345 -8.99 -4.37 28.30
CA LEU A 345 -9.72 -4.79 27.10
C LEU A 345 -11.19 -4.33 27.14
N GLU A 346 -11.77 -4.17 28.33
CA GLU A 346 -13.16 -3.73 28.50
C GLU A 346 -13.35 -2.27 28.06
N GLU A 347 -12.35 -1.40 28.25
CA GLU A 347 -12.40 -0.03 27.76
C GLU A 347 -12.28 0.07 26.23
N MET A 348 -11.84 -1.00 25.56
CA MET A 348 -11.64 -1.04 24.10
C MET A 348 -12.90 -1.45 23.33
N LYS A 349 -14.01 -1.75 24.00
CA LYS A 349 -15.27 -2.12 23.36
C LYS A 349 -15.74 -1.04 22.38
N GLY A 350 -16.16 -1.45 21.19
CA GLY A 350 -16.52 -0.52 20.10
C GLY A 350 -15.34 0.20 19.44
N GLU A 351 -14.12 0.10 19.98
CA GLU A 351 -12.93 0.81 19.48
C GLU A 351 -11.90 -0.11 18.84
N ALA A 352 -12.06 -1.43 18.98
CA ALA A 352 -11.28 -2.44 18.28
C ALA A 352 -12.17 -3.48 17.60
N TYR A 353 -11.82 -3.87 16.38
CA TYR A 353 -12.59 -4.84 15.61
C TYR A 353 -11.73 -5.63 14.62
N PHE A 354 -12.18 -6.85 14.34
CA PHE A 354 -11.73 -7.66 13.23
C PHE A 354 -12.56 -7.35 11.99
N GLU A 355 -11.93 -7.23 10.84
CA GLU A 355 -12.60 -7.26 9.54
C GLU A 355 -12.26 -8.58 8.84
N PHE A 356 -13.26 -9.44 8.66
CA PHE A 356 -13.14 -10.65 7.87
C PHE A 356 -13.72 -10.38 6.49
N GLN A 357 -12.90 -10.51 5.45
CA GLN A 357 -13.31 -10.31 4.07
C GLN A 357 -13.03 -11.58 3.26
N PHE A 358 -13.87 -11.80 2.25
CA PHE A 358 -13.72 -12.92 1.34
C PHE A 358 -14.17 -12.56 -0.07
N GLU A 359 -13.49 -13.12 -1.07
CA GLU A 359 -13.84 -13.05 -2.48
C GLU A 359 -13.77 -14.46 -3.09
N VAL A 360 -14.90 -14.95 -3.62
CA VAL A 360 -15.03 -16.23 -4.33
C VAL A 360 -14.90 -15.97 -5.83
N LYS A 361 -14.17 -16.83 -6.53
CA LYS A 361 -14.07 -16.90 -7.98
C LYS A 361 -14.37 -18.32 -8.45
N GLU A 362 -15.08 -18.42 -9.57
CA GLU A 362 -15.34 -19.69 -10.24
C GLU A 362 -14.53 -19.75 -11.53
N ASP A 363 -13.96 -20.91 -11.80
CA ASP A 363 -13.21 -21.16 -13.04
C ASP A 363 -14.16 -21.19 -14.24
N GLY A 364 -14.17 -20.12 -15.02
CA GLY A 364 -14.96 -20.01 -16.24
C GLY A 364 -14.18 -20.46 -17.48
N ILE A 365 -14.91 -20.91 -18.52
CA ILE A 365 -14.33 -21.43 -19.77
C ILE A 365 -13.46 -20.38 -20.49
N LEU A 366 -13.78 -19.10 -20.37
CA LEU A 366 -13.10 -17.99 -21.06
C LEU A 366 -12.35 -17.04 -20.12
N SER A 367 -12.84 -16.89 -18.90
CA SER A 367 -12.22 -16.10 -17.84
C SER A 367 -12.81 -16.50 -16.51
N ASP A 368 -12.01 -16.38 -15.47
CA ASP A 368 -12.51 -16.54 -14.11
C ASP A 368 -13.47 -15.40 -13.75
N GLU A 369 -14.61 -15.76 -13.17
CA GLU A 369 -15.64 -14.79 -12.77
C GLU A 369 -15.67 -14.66 -11.25
N VAL A 370 -15.74 -13.42 -10.75
CA VAL A 370 -15.96 -13.16 -9.33
C VAL A 370 -17.41 -13.48 -9.02
N VAL A 371 -17.64 -14.60 -8.35
CA VAL A 371 -19.00 -15.07 -8.03
C VAL A 371 -19.55 -14.43 -6.76
N GLY A 372 -18.68 -13.86 -5.93
CA GLY A 372 -19.14 -12.94 -4.91
C GLY A 372 -18.08 -12.50 -3.91
N LYS A 373 -18.38 -11.39 -3.25
CA LYS A 373 -17.49 -10.73 -2.29
C LYS A 373 -18.28 -10.28 -1.06
N ARG A 374 -17.76 -10.59 0.14
CA ARG A 374 -18.37 -10.20 1.42
C ARG A 374 -17.31 -9.70 2.40
N SER A 375 -17.72 -8.80 3.28
CA SER A 375 -16.92 -8.31 4.42
C SER A 375 -17.82 -8.21 5.65
N VAL A 376 -17.31 -8.57 6.83
CA VAL A 376 -17.94 -8.30 8.13
C VAL A 376 -16.95 -7.65 9.06
N LYS A 377 -17.48 -6.76 9.89
CA LYS A 377 -16.77 -6.19 11.03
C LYS A 377 -17.28 -6.84 12.32
N VAL A 378 -16.36 -7.34 13.12
CA VAL A 378 -16.62 -8.00 14.40
C VAL A 378 -15.84 -7.28 15.48
N PHE A 379 -16.53 -6.51 16.31
CA PHE A 379 -15.91 -5.86 17.45
C PHE A 379 -15.40 -6.88 18.47
N ILE A 380 -14.34 -6.54 19.20
CA ILE A 380 -13.64 -7.46 20.11
C ILE A 380 -14.54 -8.05 21.21
N GLU A 381 -15.61 -7.35 21.62
CA GLU A 381 -16.64 -7.82 22.56
C GLU A 381 -17.56 -8.90 22.00
N ASN A 382 -17.60 -9.04 20.68
CA ASN A 382 -18.36 -10.08 20.00
C ASN A 382 -17.43 -11.17 19.44
N ALA A 383 -16.16 -10.83 19.24
CA ALA A 383 -15.17 -11.71 18.64
C ALA A 383 -14.89 -12.97 19.49
N TYR A 384 -14.81 -12.86 20.82
CA TYR A 384 -14.42 -14.01 21.67
C TYR A 384 -15.43 -15.16 21.73
N LYS A 385 -16.64 -14.98 21.16
CA LYS A 385 -17.72 -15.98 21.18
C LYS A 385 -17.87 -16.73 19.85
N ILE A 386 -17.04 -16.45 18.85
CA ILE A 386 -17.17 -17.08 17.54
C ILE A 386 -16.32 -18.34 17.53
N GLU A 387 -16.92 -19.42 18.02
CA GLU A 387 -16.28 -20.72 18.08
C GLU A 387 -15.92 -21.24 16.69
N ARG A 388 -14.71 -21.81 16.60
CA ARG A 388 -14.36 -22.67 15.48
C ARG A 388 -15.25 -23.91 15.53
N LYS A 389 -16.03 -24.14 14.48
CA LYS A 389 -16.82 -25.36 14.34
C LYS A 389 -15.98 -26.48 13.76
N LEU A 390 -16.19 -27.70 14.26
CA LEU A 390 -15.54 -28.88 13.71
C LEU A 390 -16.19 -29.27 12.40
N TYR A 391 -15.47 -30.00 11.57
CA TYR A 391 -15.94 -30.45 10.25
C TYR A 391 -17.34 -31.09 10.29
N SER A 392 -17.61 -31.94 11.28
CA SER A 392 -18.90 -32.61 11.48
C SER A 392 -20.06 -31.65 11.73
N ASP A 393 -19.77 -30.51 12.36
CA ASP A 393 -20.77 -29.49 12.69
C ASP A 393 -21.04 -28.58 11.48
N LEU A 394 -20.03 -28.39 10.63
CA LEU A 394 -20.12 -27.56 9.44
C LEU A 394 -20.93 -28.23 8.32
N SER A 395 -20.81 -29.56 8.15
CA SER A 395 -21.56 -30.32 7.15
C SER A 395 -23.04 -30.54 7.52
N THR A 396 -23.40 -30.42 8.80
CA THR A 396 -24.80 -30.51 9.27
C THR A 396 -25.47 -29.15 9.47
N ALA A 397 -24.72 -28.06 9.68
CA ALA A 397 -25.29 -26.75 10.09
C ALA A 397 -25.60 -25.76 8.96
N ALA A 398 -25.13 -25.94 7.74
CA ALA A 398 -25.44 -25.09 6.59
C ALA A 398 -25.66 -26.01 5.41
N ILE A 399 -26.82 -26.01 4.76
CA ILE A 399 -27.03 -25.15 3.59
C ILE A 399 -28.54 -24.86 3.37
N GLY A 400 -29.42 -25.29 4.28
CA GLY A 400 -30.88 -25.24 4.08
C GLY A 400 -31.69 -24.28 4.96
N LYS A 401 -31.07 -23.49 5.85
CA LYS A 401 -31.82 -22.60 6.77
C LYS A 401 -31.21 -21.21 6.83
N ASP A 402 -32.01 -20.19 6.54
CA ASP A 402 -31.66 -18.77 6.39
C ASP A 402 -31.17 -18.05 7.66
N GLU A 403 -30.68 -18.77 8.67
CA GLU A 403 -30.15 -18.15 9.88
C GLU A 403 -28.66 -17.84 9.72
N VAL A 404 -28.36 -16.57 9.46
CA VAL A 404 -27.02 -15.98 9.52
C VAL A 404 -26.50 -16.07 10.95
N LYS A 405 -25.78 -17.16 11.27
CA LYS A 405 -25.09 -17.29 12.57
C LYS A 405 -23.75 -16.54 12.53
N PRO A 406 -23.31 -15.90 13.63
CA PRO A 406 -21.96 -15.34 13.73
C PRO A 406 -20.91 -16.38 13.35
N GLY A 407 -19.95 -15.98 12.53
CA GLY A 407 -18.93 -16.90 12.02
C GLY A 407 -19.30 -17.62 10.73
N PHE A 408 -20.42 -17.30 10.07
CA PHE A 408 -20.76 -17.83 8.74
C PHE A 408 -21.19 -16.75 7.75
N PHE A 409 -20.80 -16.93 6.49
CA PHE A 409 -21.25 -16.15 5.34
C PHE A 409 -21.79 -17.03 4.25
N ARG A 410 -22.97 -16.66 3.75
CA ARG A 410 -23.51 -17.18 2.49
C ARG A 410 -23.15 -16.21 1.35
N ILE A 411 -22.56 -16.75 0.29
CA ILE A 411 -22.29 -16.05 -0.96
C ILE A 411 -23.14 -16.72 -2.02
N GLN A 412 -24.16 -16.00 -2.48
CA GLN A 412 -25.08 -16.47 -3.51
C GLN A 412 -24.48 -16.15 -4.88
N GLY A 413 -24.28 -17.15 -5.72
CA GLY A 413 -23.86 -16.94 -7.10
C GLY A 413 -24.99 -16.41 -7.99
N ASP A 414 -24.63 -15.68 -9.06
CA ASP A 414 -25.55 -14.99 -9.98
C ASP A 414 -26.52 -15.90 -10.76
N HIS A 415 -26.41 -17.23 -10.60
CA HIS A 415 -27.21 -18.21 -11.36
C HIS A 415 -27.99 -19.21 -10.51
N ASN A 416 -28.44 -18.85 -9.30
CA ASN A 416 -29.45 -19.61 -8.52
C ASN A 416 -29.16 -21.09 -8.21
N VAL A 417 -27.94 -21.59 -8.42
CA VAL A 417 -27.69 -23.05 -8.33
C VAL A 417 -26.70 -23.43 -7.22
N VAL A 418 -25.85 -22.52 -6.72
CA VAL A 418 -24.91 -22.87 -5.63
C VAL A 418 -24.70 -21.72 -4.66
N ASP A 419 -24.99 -21.98 -3.38
CA ASP A 419 -24.57 -21.13 -2.27
C ASP A 419 -23.22 -21.57 -1.74
N TYR A 420 -22.30 -20.61 -1.63
CA TYR A 420 -21.00 -20.84 -1.04
C TYR A 420 -20.99 -20.40 0.42
N GLY A 421 -20.39 -21.23 1.27
CA GLY A 421 -20.30 -20.99 2.70
C GLY A 421 -18.88 -20.65 3.13
N VAL A 422 -18.65 -19.48 3.71
CA VAL A 422 -17.35 -19.15 4.34
C VAL A 422 -17.55 -19.04 5.83
N TYR A 423 -16.81 -19.83 6.60
CA TYR A 423 -16.79 -19.73 8.05
C TYR A 423 -15.59 -18.91 8.51
N TYR A 424 -15.82 -18.04 9.49
CA TYR A 424 -14.77 -17.38 10.24
C TYR A 424 -14.93 -17.67 11.71
N SER A 425 -13.82 -17.81 12.42
CA SER A 425 -13.81 -17.94 13.86
C SER A 425 -12.86 -16.95 14.49
N SER A 426 -13.16 -16.57 15.73
CA SER A 426 -12.31 -15.74 16.55
C SER A 426 -12.45 -16.19 18.00
N LYS A 427 -11.32 -16.38 18.67
CA LYS A 427 -11.26 -16.81 20.06
C LYS A 427 -10.23 -15.98 20.80
N LYS A 428 -10.59 -15.46 21.97
CA LYS A 428 -9.61 -14.90 22.90
C LYS A 428 -8.91 -16.05 23.64
N LEU A 429 -7.58 -16.05 23.64
CA LEU A 429 -6.76 -17.02 24.37
C LEU A 429 -6.54 -16.61 25.83
#